data_AF-A0A5P8NCD4-F1
#
_entry.id   AF-A0A5P8NCD4-F1
#
_cell.length_a   1.000
_cell.length_b   1.000
_cell.length_c   1.000
_cell.angle_alpha   90.00
_cell.angle_beta   90.00
_cell.angle_gamma   90.00
#
_symmetry.space_group_name_H-M   'P 1'
#
loop_
_entity.id
_entity.type
_entity.pdbx_description
1 polymer ?
#
loop_
_entity_poly.entity_id
_entity_poly.type
_entity_poly.pdbx_seq_one_letter_code
_entity_poly.pdbx_strand_id
1 'polypeptide(L)'
;MDIEVKEKLDEFIDKYAIMIVGTGYIDIIVSRNDYVKFIDSLTLLNIPVIRINWWCCATEDNKMKLGCPHGAGGPGFDGGYYGELYRADDTFELNENIGIKEHNNIVKDAILNKSTYDRDGDILTFKKNNCLTPAIWIDIKGSNKFKKG
;
A
#
# COMPACT_ATOMS: atom_id res chain seq x y z
N MET A 1 8.66 -19.70 -1.64
CA MET A 1 8.12 -19.34 -0.31
C MET A 1 7.63 -20.60 0.37
N ASP A 2 8.01 -20.81 1.62
CA ASP A 2 7.57 -21.94 2.42
C ASP A 2 6.07 -21.83 2.73
N ILE A 3 5.39 -22.96 2.85
CA ILE A 3 3.93 -23.02 3.06
C ILE A 3 3.55 -22.29 4.35
N GLU A 4 4.30 -22.48 5.43
CA GLU A 4 4.05 -21.83 6.72
C GLU A 4 4.18 -20.29 6.61
N VAL A 5 5.16 -19.80 5.85
CA VAL A 5 5.33 -18.35 5.60
C VAL A 5 4.16 -17.80 4.78
N LYS A 6 3.69 -18.57 3.79
CA LYS A 6 2.51 -18.20 2.99
C LYS A 6 1.27 -18.11 3.86
N GLU A 7 1.00 -19.12 4.67
CA GLU A 7 -0.19 -19.15 5.55
C GLU A 7 -0.17 -17.99 6.53
N LYS A 8 0.98 -17.68 7.14
CA LYS A 8 1.12 -16.52 8.01
C LYS A 8 0.94 -15.20 7.28
N LEU A 9 1.44 -15.09 6.05
CA LEU A 9 1.24 -13.91 5.23
C LEU A 9 -0.26 -13.71 4.91
N ASP A 10 -0.95 -14.77 4.50
CA ASP A 10 -2.38 -14.72 4.21
C ASP A 10 -3.19 -14.35 5.46
N GLU A 11 -2.86 -14.90 6.64
CA GLU A 11 -3.46 -14.49 7.92
C GLU A 11 -3.27 -12.99 8.21
N PHE A 12 -2.08 -12.43 7.95
CA PHE A 12 -1.83 -11.00 8.14
C PHE A 12 -2.57 -10.13 7.14
N ILE A 13 -2.70 -10.59 5.90
CA ILE A 13 -3.49 -9.91 4.89
C ILE A 13 -4.96 -9.90 5.31
N ASP A 14 -5.53 -11.04 5.71
CA ASP A 14 -6.91 -11.12 6.19
C ASP A 14 -7.17 -10.22 7.41
N LYS A 15 -6.15 -10.04 8.25
CA LYS A 15 -6.25 -9.21 9.45
C LYS A 15 -6.14 -7.71 9.19
N TYR A 16 -5.28 -7.28 8.27
CA TYR A 16 -4.90 -5.87 8.14
C TYR A 16 -5.26 -5.24 6.79
N ALA A 17 -5.37 -6.03 5.73
CA ALA A 17 -5.76 -5.52 4.43
C ALA A 17 -7.24 -5.18 4.42
N ILE A 18 -7.56 -4.05 3.81
CA ILE A 18 -8.94 -3.71 3.47
C ILE A 18 -9.36 -4.49 2.23
N MET A 19 -8.46 -4.58 1.24
CA MET A 19 -8.65 -5.34 0.03
C MET A 19 -7.34 -5.54 -0.74
N ILE A 20 -7.35 -6.45 -1.70
CA ILE A 20 -6.26 -6.65 -2.65
C ILE A 20 -6.79 -6.31 -4.04
N VAL A 21 -6.06 -5.47 -4.77
CA VAL A 21 -6.36 -5.14 -6.17
C VAL A 21 -5.34 -5.85 -7.07
N GLY A 22 -5.80 -6.42 -8.18
CA GLY A 22 -4.92 -7.14 -9.10
C GLY A 22 -4.66 -8.60 -8.71
N THR A 23 -3.53 -9.15 -9.18
CA THR A 23 -3.20 -10.58 -9.03
C THR A 23 -1.88 -10.75 -8.29
N GLY A 24 -1.88 -11.63 -7.28
CA GLY A 24 -0.71 -11.88 -6.44
C GLY A 24 -0.68 -10.97 -5.22
N TYR A 25 0.52 -10.62 -4.76
CA TYR A 25 0.72 -9.83 -3.54
C TYR A 25 1.12 -8.38 -3.88
N ILE A 26 0.29 -7.79 -4.73
CA ILE A 26 0.40 -6.41 -5.21
C ILE A 26 -0.88 -5.67 -4.84
N ASP A 27 -0.80 -4.34 -4.78
CA ASP A 27 -1.90 -3.44 -4.39
C ASP A 27 -2.72 -3.95 -3.19
N ILE A 28 -2.03 -4.39 -2.14
CA ILE A 28 -2.67 -4.74 -0.87
C ILE A 28 -3.02 -3.42 -0.18
N ILE A 29 -4.26 -2.97 -0.32
CA ILE A 29 -4.75 -1.71 0.27
C ILE A 29 -4.88 -1.92 1.77
N VAL A 30 -4.12 -1.15 2.55
CA VAL A 30 -4.09 -1.26 4.02
C VAL A 30 -4.56 0.04 4.66
N SER A 31 -5.29 -0.09 5.76
CA SER A 31 -5.78 1.06 6.51
C SER A 31 -4.62 1.93 7.01
N ARG A 32 -4.85 3.24 7.08
CA ARG A 32 -3.88 4.19 7.66
C ARG A 32 -3.53 3.89 9.11
N ASN A 33 -4.42 3.22 9.84
CA ASN A 33 -4.20 2.87 11.23
C ASN A 33 -3.42 1.56 11.40
N ASP A 34 -3.31 0.77 10.33
CA ASP A 34 -2.75 -0.59 10.39
C ASP A 34 -1.54 -0.80 9.48
N TYR A 35 -1.20 0.12 8.57
CA TYR A 35 -0.06 -0.05 7.66
C TYR A 35 1.26 -0.34 8.41
N VAL A 36 1.49 0.32 9.55
CA VAL A 36 2.68 0.06 10.40
C VAL A 36 2.68 -1.38 10.88
N LYS A 37 1.56 -1.85 11.45
CA LYS A 37 1.43 -3.22 11.98
C LYS A 37 1.56 -4.26 10.88
N PHE A 38 1.01 -3.98 9.70
CA PHE A 38 1.13 -4.85 8.55
C PHE A 38 2.59 -4.95 8.10
N ILE A 39 3.29 -3.83 7.93
CA ILE A 39 4.71 -3.83 7.54
C ILE A 39 5.60 -4.49 8.60
N ASP A 40 5.33 -4.27 9.88
CA ASP A 40 6.04 -4.96 10.97
C ASP A 40 5.82 -6.49 10.90
N SER A 41 4.61 -6.93 10.54
CA SER A 41 4.30 -8.34 10.34
C SER A 41 5.05 -8.93 9.13
N LEU A 42 5.19 -8.17 8.04
CA LEU A 42 6.04 -8.56 6.90
C LEU A 42 7.52 -8.67 7.29
N THR A 43 8.01 -7.76 8.14
CA THR A 43 9.38 -7.83 8.68
C THR A 43 9.61 -9.10 9.48
N LEU A 44 8.64 -9.57 10.27
CA LEU A 44 8.74 -10.85 11.00
C LEU A 44 8.87 -12.06 10.06
N LEU A 45 8.27 -11.97 8.88
CA LEU A 45 8.37 -13.00 7.83
C LEU A 45 9.58 -12.82 6.91
N ASN A 46 10.43 -11.83 7.17
CA ASN A 46 11.56 -11.47 6.32
C ASN A 46 11.14 -11.17 4.86
N ILE A 47 10.02 -10.45 4.70
CA ILE A 47 9.47 -10.02 3.41
C ILE A 47 9.66 -8.50 3.25
N PRO A 48 10.37 -8.05 2.21
CA PRO A 48 10.53 -6.63 1.93
C PRO A 48 9.31 -6.05 1.19
N VAL A 49 8.95 -4.82 1.55
CA VAL A 49 8.04 -4.00 0.74
C VAL A 49 8.81 -3.33 -0.38
N ILE A 50 8.43 -3.55 -1.64
CA ILE A 50 9.18 -3.04 -2.80
C ILE A 50 8.52 -1.84 -3.47
N ARG A 51 7.23 -1.64 -3.25
CA ARG A 51 6.49 -0.52 -3.83
C ARG A 51 5.29 -0.15 -2.98
N ILE A 52 4.96 1.13 -2.99
CA ILE A 52 3.69 1.68 -2.51
C ILE A 52 3.01 2.36 -3.70
N ASN A 53 1.82 1.87 -4.06
CA ASN A 53 0.91 2.58 -4.94
C ASN A 53 -0.08 3.37 -4.07
N TRP A 54 -0.46 4.57 -4.48
CA TRP A 54 -1.26 5.47 -3.66
C TRP A 54 -2.70 5.56 -4.12
N TRP A 55 -3.62 5.44 -3.16
CA TRP A 55 -5.05 5.42 -3.39
C TRP A 55 -5.76 6.48 -2.55
N CYS A 56 -6.94 6.89 -3.00
CA CYS A 56 -7.83 7.82 -2.32
C CYS A 56 -9.07 7.06 -1.84
N CYS A 57 -9.28 6.99 -0.53
CA CYS A 57 -10.51 6.51 0.07
C CYS A 57 -11.60 7.59 -0.09
N ALA A 58 -12.45 7.44 -1.10
CA ALA A 58 -13.52 8.36 -1.44
C ALA A 58 -14.82 7.94 -0.74
N THR A 59 -15.01 8.42 0.49
CA THR A 59 -16.28 8.41 1.21
C THR A 59 -16.98 9.77 1.05
N GLU A 60 -18.29 9.84 1.32
CA GLU A 60 -19.01 11.13 1.33
C GLU A 60 -18.41 12.12 2.34
N ASP A 61 -17.96 11.62 3.49
CA ASP A 61 -17.26 12.39 4.51
C ASP A 61 -15.96 13.02 3.98
N ASN A 62 -15.14 12.24 3.28
CA ASN A 62 -13.89 12.73 2.69
C ASN A 62 -14.15 13.65 1.49
N LYS A 63 -15.24 13.44 0.74
CA LYS A 63 -15.67 14.34 -0.32
C LYS A 63 -16.03 15.72 0.25
N MET A 64 -16.84 15.76 1.31
CA MET A 64 -17.24 17.03 1.96
C MET A 64 -16.06 17.76 2.63
N LYS A 65 -15.13 17.02 3.26
CA LYS A 65 -14.04 17.61 4.05
C LYS A 65 -12.79 17.91 3.23
N LEU A 66 -12.51 17.11 2.20
CA LEU A 66 -11.22 17.11 1.49
C LEU A 66 -11.36 17.24 -0.03
N GLY A 67 -12.57 17.29 -0.60
CA GLY A 67 -12.74 17.39 -2.05
C GLY A 67 -12.48 16.09 -2.82
N CYS A 68 -12.54 14.93 -2.15
CA CYS A 68 -12.40 13.63 -2.81
C CYS A 68 -13.48 13.40 -3.90
N PRO A 69 -13.21 12.56 -4.92
CA PRO A 69 -12.01 11.74 -5.11
C PRO A 69 -10.83 12.52 -5.71
N HIS A 70 -9.62 12.20 -5.25
CA HIS A 70 -8.40 12.67 -5.91
C HIS A 70 -7.85 11.67 -6.96
N GLY A 71 -8.29 10.41 -6.90
CA GLY A 71 -7.84 9.32 -7.78
C GLY A 71 -8.76 9.03 -8.97
N ALA A 72 -8.31 8.14 -9.85
CA ALA A 72 -9.12 7.37 -10.82
C ALA A 72 -10.12 6.46 -10.10
N GLY A 73 -11.20 6.05 -10.75
CA GLY A 73 -12.13 5.09 -10.15
C GLY A 73 -11.43 3.78 -9.75
N GLY A 74 -12.11 2.93 -9.00
CA GLY A 74 -11.57 1.66 -8.53
C GLY A 74 -12.61 0.85 -7.79
N PRO A 75 -12.21 -0.11 -6.94
CA PRO A 75 -13.15 -1.00 -6.30
C PRO A 75 -14.00 -0.25 -5.26
N GLY A 76 -15.31 -0.50 -5.31
CA GLY A 76 -16.27 0.01 -4.34
C GLY A 76 -16.37 -0.87 -3.10
N PHE A 77 -16.84 -0.27 -2.01
CA PHE A 77 -17.20 -0.93 -0.75
C PHE A 77 -18.42 -0.24 -0.15
N ASP A 78 -18.99 -0.80 0.92
CA ASP A 78 -20.14 -0.17 1.57
C ASP A 78 -19.72 1.18 2.20
N GLY A 79 -20.24 2.29 1.63
CA GLY A 79 -19.93 3.65 2.06
C GLY A 79 -18.85 4.38 1.27
N GLY A 80 -18.31 3.82 0.18
CA GLY A 80 -17.37 4.54 -0.68
C GLY A 80 -16.66 3.70 -1.74
N TYR A 81 -15.54 4.20 -2.24
CA TYR A 81 -14.64 3.44 -3.10
C TYR A 81 -13.19 3.90 -2.93
N TYR A 82 -12.26 3.03 -3.32
CA TYR A 82 -10.85 3.39 -3.44
C TYR A 82 -10.54 3.79 -4.87
N GLY A 83 -9.92 4.96 -5.02
CA GLY A 83 -9.50 5.46 -6.31
C GLY A 83 -8.00 5.63 -6.45
N GLU A 84 -7.39 5.00 -7.45
CA GLU A 84 -5.93 5.01 -7.67
C GLU A 84 -5.43 6.41 -8.07
N LEU A 85 -4.39 6.94 -7.45
CA LEU A 85 -3.81 8.23 -7.84
C LEU A 85 -2.94 8.08 -9.09
N TYR A 86 -2.98 9.08 -9.95
CA TYR A 86 -2.17 9.07 -11.18
C TYR A 86 -0.69 9.26 -10.86
N ARG A 87 0.15 8.33 -11.32
CA ARG A 87 1.62 8.40 -11.24
C ARG A 87 2.14 8.63 -9.81
N ALA A 88 1.43 8.12 -8.82
CA ALA A 88 1.80 8.20 -7.43
C ALA A 88 2.28 6.83 -6.96
N ASP A 89 3.44 6.40 -7.46
CA ASP A 89 4.13 5.20 -7.01
C ASP A 89 5.43 5.59 -6.31
N ASP A 90 5.73 4.94 -5.19
CA ASP A 90 7.07 4.95 -4.58
C ASP A 90 7.66 3.56 -4.70
N THR A 91 8.86 3.44 -5.29
CA THR A 91 9.58 2.17 -5.42
C THR A 91 10.78 2.16 -4.49
N PHE A 92 11.03 1.00 -3.87
CA PHE A 92 12.07 0.82 -2.87
C PHE A 92 12.95 -0.36 -3.30
N GLU A 93 14.19 -0.06 -3.66
CA GLU A 93 15.19 -1.09 -3.97
C GLU A 93 15.77 -1.67 -2.68
N LEU A 94 15.81 -3.00 -2.58
CA LEU A 94 16.41 -3.67 -1.45
C LEU A 94 17.94 -3.50 -1.51
N ASN A 95 18.49 -2.71 -0.61
CA ASN A 95 19.94 -2.57 -0.46
C ASN A 95 20.47 -3.70 0.43
N GLU A 96 21.35 -4.55 -0.12
CA GLU A 96 21.90 -5.72 0.58
C GLU A 96 22.68 -5.36 1.87
N ASN A 97 23.10 -4.10 2.02
CA ASN A 97 23.83 -3.62 3.21
C ASN A 97 22.91 -3.23 4.37
N ILE A 98 21.61 -3.04 4.12
CA ILE A 98 20.62 -2.70 5.15
C ILE A 98 19.59 -3.83 5.20
N GLY A 99 19.57 -4.61 6.29
CA GLY A 99 18.67 -5.75 6.40
C GLY A 99 17.19 -5.37 6.21
N ILE A 100 16.32 -6.36 5.96
CA ILE A 100 14.89 -6.15 5.65
C ILE A 100 14.15 -5.33 6.72
N LYS A 101 14.54 -5.46 7.99
CA LYS A 101 14.00 -4.63 9.07
C LYS A 101 14.22 -3.14 8.82
N GLU A 102 15.43 -2.75 8.44
CA GLU A 102 15.75 -1.34 8.19
C GLU A 102 15.12 -0.85 6.89
N HIS A 103 15.14 -1.69 5.85
CA HIS A 103 14.41 -1.43 4.61
C HIS A 103 12.93 -1.12 4.86
N ASN A 104 12.22 -1.96 5.62
CA ASN A 104 10.81 -1.76 5.94
C ASN A 104 10.58 -0.55 6.87
N ASN A 105 11.56 -0.14 7.71
CA ASN A 105 11.48 1.12 8.45
C ASN A 105 11.50 2.33 7.52
N ILE A 106 12.40 2.34 6.53
CA ILE A 106 12.46 3.39 5.51
C ILE A 106 11.13 3.52 4.76
N VAL A 107 10.50 2.39 4.42
CA VAL A 107 9.18 2.38 3.77
C VAL A 107 8.10 3.00 4.68
N LYS A 108 8.06 2.63 5.97
CA LYS A 108 7.10 3.22 6.93
C LYS A 108 7.28 4.75 7.02
N ASP A 109 8.52 5.21 7.07
CA ASP A 109 8.85 6.64 7.12
C ASP A 109 8.47 7.36 5.82
N ALA A 110 8.65 6.72 4.66
CA ALA A 110 8.23 7.25 3.37
C ALA A 110 6.70 7.39 3.29
N ILE A 111 5.94 6.39 3.76
CA ILE A 111 4.47 6.48 3.84
C ILE A 111 4.04 7.65 4.74
N LEU A 112 4.62 7.75 5.94
CA LEU A 112 4.28 8.80 6.91
C LEU A 112 4.55 10.21 6.35
N ASN A 113 5.61 10.35 5.56
CA ASN A 113 6.04 11.63 5.00
C ASN A 113 5.61 11.83 3.55
N LYS A 114 4.69 10.99 3.03
CA LYS A 114 4.27 11.09 1.64
C LYS A 114 3.68 12.46 1.31
N SER A 115 4.15 13.00 0.20
CA SER A 115 3.58 14.12 -0.54
C SER A 115 3.42 13.71 -2.00
N THR A 116 2.31 14.09 -2.62
CA THR A 116 2.02 13.90 -4.05
C THR A 116 1.06 14.98 -4.52
N TYR A 117 0.51 14.83 -5.72
CA TYR A 117 -0.41 15.77 -6.32
C TYR A 117 -1.67 15.03 -6.76
N ASP A 118 -2.81 15.70 -6.73
CA ASP A 118 -4.00 15.21 -7.43
C ASP A 118 -3.94 15.54 -8.94
N ARG A 119 -5.06 15.36 -9.64
CA ARG A 119 -5.16 15.62 -11.08
C ARG A 119 -5.11 17.10 -11.44
N ASP A 120 -5.53 17.96 -10.54
CA ASP A 120 -5.59 19.41 -10.73
C ASP A 120 -4.27 20.10 -10.34
N GLY A 121 -3.36 19.33 -9.73
CA GLY A 121 -2.02 19.77 -9.34
C GLY A 121 -1.94 20.24 -7.89
N ASP A 122 -2.99 20.02 -7.10
CA ASP A 122 -3.01 20.37 -5.68
C ASP A 122 -2.20 19.35 -4.86
N ILE A 123 -1.49 19.85 -3.85
CA ILE A 123 -0.63 19.01 -3.00
C ILE A 123 -1.48 18.16 -2.07
N LEU A 124 -1.30 16.84 -2.15
CA LEU A 124 -1.81 15.88 -1.19
C LEU A 124 -0.68 15.39 -0.29
N THR A 125 -0.93 15.36 1.02
CA THR A 125 0.02 14.79 1.98
C THR A 125 -0.64 13.74 2.83
N PHE A 126 0.09 12.69 3.18
CA PHE A 126 -0.46 11.65 4.06
C PHE A 126 -0.90 12.23 5.40
N LYS A 127 -0.20 13.25 5.92
CA LYS A 127 -0.51 13.87 7.22
C LYS A 127 -1.81 14.69 7.21
N LYS A 128 -2.16 15.34 6.10
CA LYS A 128 -3.34 16.23 6.02
C LYS A 128 -4.54 15.59 5.33
N ASN A 129 -4.30 14.72 4.35
CA ASN A 129 -5.32 14.12 3.53
C ASN A 129 -5.54 12.68 4.01
N ASN A 130 -6.46 12.49 4.95
CA ASN A 130 -6.77 11.17 5.53
C ASN A 130 -7.38 10.19 4.51
N CYS A 131 -7.77 10.65 3.32
CA CYS A 131 -8.16 9.81 2.21
C CYS A 131 -6.97 9.09 1.57
N LEU A 132 -5.74 9.62 1.69
CA LEU A 132 -4.55 9.03 1.09
C LEU A 132 -4.20 7.73 1.81
N THR A 133 -4.28 6.63 1.06
CA THR A 133 -4.23 5.25 1.56
C THR A 133 -3.17 4.48 0.78
N PRO A 134 -2.23 3.77 1.47
CA PRO A 134 -1.20 3.01 0.79
C PRO A 134 -1.75 1.66 0.31
N ALA A 135 -1.34 1.28 -0.90
CA ALA A 135 -1.45 -0.08 -1.41
C ALA A 135 -0.05 -0.68 -1.53
N ILE A 136 0.18 -1.74 -0.76
CA ILE A 136 1.50 -2.28 -0.48
C ILE A 136 1.79 -3.42 -1.46
N TRP A 137 2.97 -3.35 -2.10
CA TRP A 137 3.51 -4.40 -2.95
C TRP A 137 4.71 -5.02 -2.27
N ILE A 138 4.71 -6.35 -2.20
CA ILE A 138 5.76 -7.11 -1.53
C ILE A 138 6.52 -7.98 -2.52
N ASP A 139 7.83 -8.10 -2.33
CA ASP A 139 8.63 -9.07 -3.08
C ASP A 139 8.69 -10.37 -2.31
N ILE A 140 8.04 -11.38 -2.86
CA ILE A 140 8.15 -12.74 -2.39
C ILE A 140 9.15 -13.40 -3.31
N LYS A 141 10.38 -13.64 -2.85
CA LYS A 141 11.37 -14.41 -3.61
C LYS A 141 10.73 -15.72 -4.08
N GLY A 142 10.40 -15.80 -5.38
CA GLY A 142 9.65 -16.88 -6.01
C GLY A 142 8.35 -16.50 -6.74
N SER A 143 7.82 -15.28 -6.60
CA SER A 143 6.59 -14.83 -7.30
C SER A 143 6.83 -14.32 -8.73
N ASN A 144 8.09 -14.08 -9.13
CA ASN A 144 8.48 -13.77 -10.51
C ASN A 144 8.36 -14.94 -11.51
N LYS A 145 7.49 -15.92 -11.27
CA LYS A 145 7.15 -16.97 -12.24
C LYS A 145 5.85 -16.72 -13.02
N PHE A 146 5.19 -15.57 -12.87
CA PHE A 146 3.99 -15.26 -13.64
C PHE A 146 4.22 -14.22 -14.75
N LYS A 147 4.72 -14.77 -15.88
CA LYS A 147 4.56 -14.36 -17.29
C LYS A 147 5.31 -13.10 -17.77
N LYS A 148 5.97 -13.14 -18.93
CA LYS A 148 5.43 -13.54 -20.24
C LYS A 148 6.22 -14.61 -20.99
N GLY A 149 5.49 -15.59 -21.52
CA GLY A 149 5.78 -16.18 -22.82
C GLY A 149 5.11 -15.38 -23.94
#